data_AF-A0A1T4N4P3-F1
#
_entry.id   AF-A0A1T4N4P3-F1
#
_cell.length_a   1.000
_cell.length_b   1.000
_cell.length_c   1.000
_cell.angle_alpha   90.00
_cell.angle_beta   90.00
_cell.angle_gamma   90.00
#
_symmetry.space_group_name_H-M   'P 1'
#
loop_
_entity.id
_entity.type
_entity.pdbx_description
1 polymer ?
#
loop_
_entity_poly.entity_id
_entity_poly.type
_entity_poly.pdbx_seq_one_letter_code
_entity_poly.pdbx_strand_id
1 'polypeptide(L)' 'MEKYTTYENKPNKRVCIHKMPCDEVRKHGGLGQGLYKEFHTFEEAEDYAKSLNYKIDYCQKCNKK' A
#
# COMPACT_ATOMS: atom_id res chain seq x y z
N MET A 1 9.91 -10.86 -11.05
CA MET A 1 8.98 -11.08 -9.92
C MET A 1 8.32 -9.77 -9.60
N GLU A 2 7.00 -9.74 -9.63
CA GLU A 2 6.23 -8.57 -9.22
C GLU A 2 6.35 -8.42 -7.70
N LYS A 3 6.50 -7.19 -7.21
CA LYS A 3 6.55 -6.90 -5.78
C LYS A 3 5.43 -5.94 -5.43
N TYR A 4 4.96 -5.98 -4.19
CA TYR A 4 3.91 -5.11 -3.70
C TYR A 4 4.39 -4.35 -2.47
N THR A 5 3.85 -3.17 -2.25
CA THR A 5 4.15 -2.34 -1.08
C THR A 5 2.85 -1.78 -0.53
N THR A 6 2.66 -1.89 0.77
CA THR A 6 1.57 -1.21 1.47
C THR A 6 2.09 0.07 2.09
N TYR A 7 1.34 1.16 1.94
CA TYR A 7 1.52 2.39 2.70
C TYR A 7 0.44 2.48 3.77
N GLU A 8 0.84 2.38 5.04
CA GLU A 8 -0.04 2.45 6.20
C GLU A 8 -0.07 3.89 6.77
N ASN A 9 -1.23 4.53 6.67
CA ASN A 9 -1.52 5.84 7.25
C ASN A 9 -2.28 5.65 8.57
N LYS A 10 -1.55 5.55 9.68
CA LYS A 10 -2.11 5.39 11.03
C LYS A 10 -3.08 6.52 11.42
N PRO A 11 -2.76 7.81 11.22
CA PRO A 11 -3.67 8.91 11.57
C PRO A 11 -5.05 8.80 10.92
N ASN A 12 -5.10 8.36 9.65
CA ASN A 12 -6.34 8.26 8.89
C ASN A 12 -6.94 6.85 8.86
N LYS A 13 -6.32 5.88 9.57
CA LYS A 13 -6.68 4.44 9.53
C LYS A 13 -6.88 3.92 8.11
N ARG A 14 -5.92 4.20 7.23
CA ARG A 14 -5.94 3.79 5.82
C ARG A 14 -4.68 3.01 5.46
N VAL A 15 -4.82 2.02 4.60
CA VAL A 15 -3.70 1.31 3.99
C VAL A 15 -3.89 1.35 2.49
N CYS A 16 -2.87 1.79 1.76
CA CYS A 16 -2.89 1.78 0.30
C CYS A 16 -1.95 0.72 -0.25
N ILE A 17 -2.42 -0.15 -1.12
CA ILE A 17 -1.62 -1.21 -1.76
C ILE A 17 -1.13 -0.74 -3.12
N HIS A 18 0.17 -0.89 -3.38
CA HIS A 18 0.83 -0.54 -4.62
C HIS A 18 1.61 -1.73 -5.18
N LYS A 19 1.68 -1.82 -6.51
CA LYS A 19 2.57 -2.71 -7.24
C LYS A 19 3.88 -1.96 -7.53
N MET A 20 5.03 -2.58 -7.29
CA MET A 20 6.33 -1.96 -7.51
C MET A 20 6.88 -2.24 -8.91
N PRO A 21 7.58 -1.26 -9.53
CA PRO A 21 7.77 0.12 -9.04
C PRO A 21 6.52 1.01 -9.28
N CYS A 22 6.13 1.79 -8.27
CA CYS A 22 5.06 2.79 -8.40
C CYS A 22 5.45 4.13 -7.76
N ASP A 23 5.46 5.19 -8.57
CA ASP A 23 5.84 6.53 -8.13
C ASP A 23 4.80 7.16 -7.18
N GLU A 24 3.57 6.67 -7.18
CA GLU A 24 2.49 7.21 -6.34
C GLU A 24 2.66 6.87 -4.86
N VAL A 25 3.37 5.78 -4.53
CA VAL A 25 3.70 5.38 -3.16
C VAL A 25 4.31 6.55 -2.40
N ARG A 26 5.25 7.26 -3.03
CA ARG A 26 6.00 8.37 -2.42
C ARG A 26 5.23 9.69 -2.45
N LYS A 27 4.30 9.87 -3.40
CA LYS A 27 3.54 11.12 -3.56
C LYS A 27 2.40 11.25 -2.56
N HIS A 28 1.69 10.15 -2.27
CA HIS A 28 0.55 10.15 -1.35
C HIS A 28 0.91 9.71 0.07
N GLY A 29 2.08 9.11 0.25
CA GLY A 29 2.55 8.67 1.56
C GLY A 29 3.05 9.80 2.47
N GLY A 30 3.42 10.95 1.89
CA GLY A 30 4.08 12.02 2.64
C GLY A 30 5.44 11.58 3.22
N LEU A 31 6.34 12.54 3.41
CA LEU A 31 7.57 12.28 4.16
C LEU A 31 7.20 12.10 5.65
N GLY A 32 7.26 10.86 6.15
CA GLY A 32 7.25 10.56 7.58
C GLY A 32 5.89 10.31 8.26
N GLN A 33 4.79 10.18 7.51
CA GLN A 33 3.44 10.03 8.10
C GLN A 33 2.91 8.58 8.13
N GLY A 34 3.60 7.63 7.51
CA GLY A 34 3.15 6.24 7.46
C GLY A 34 4.25 5.21 7.33
N LEU A 35 3.89 3.94 7.56
CA LEU A 35 4.78 2.80 7.48
C LEU A 35 4.69 2.16 6.09
N TYR A 36 5.85 1.81 5.53
CA TYR A 36 5.93 1.07 4.28
C TYR A 36 6.30 -0.37 4.58
N LYS A 37 5.60 -1.32 3.97
CA LYS A 37 5.89 -2.75 4.09
C LYS A 37 5.83 -3.41 2.73
N GLU A 38 6.87 -4.17 2.40
CA GLU A 38 7.01 -4.85 1.13
C GLU A 38 6.55 -6.31 1.21
N PHE A 39 5.98 -6.80 0.11
CA PHE A 39 5.42 -8.13 -0.03
C PHE A 39 5.77 -8.72 -1.40
N HIS A 40 5.81 -10.04 -1.49
CA HIS A 40 6.11 -10.74 -2.74
C HIS A 40 4.85 -10.91 -3.59
N THR A 41 3.68 -10.95 -2.96
CA THR A 41 2.40 -11.14 -3.63
C THR A 41 1.39 -10.07 -3.21
N PHE A 42 0.34 -9.90 -4.03
CA PHE A 42 -0.77 -9.01 -3.71
C PHE A 42 -1.57 -9.54 -2.51
N GLU A 43 -1.75 -10.86 -2.43
CA GLU A 43 -2.50 -11.52 -1.36
C GLU A 43 -1.86 -11.28 0.01
N GLU A 44 -0.53 -11.40 0.14
CA GLU A 44 0.18 -11.09 1.38
C GLU A 44 0.01 -9.61 1.80
N ALA A 45 0.03 -8.69 0.83
CA ALA A 45 -0.18 -7.28 1.08
C ALA A 45 -1.61 -6.99 1.52
N GLU A 46 -2.60 -7.68 0.93
CA GLU A 46 -4.00 -7.56 1.26
C GLU A 46 -4.31 -8.15 2.64
N ASP A 47 -3.77 -9.32 2.97
CA ASP A 47 -3.92 -9.95 4.29
C ASP A 47 -3.32 -9.08 5.39
N TYR A 48 -2.15 -8.47 5.14
CA TYR A 48 -1.60 -7.48 6.06
C TYR A 48 -2.54 -6.28 6.24
N ALA A 49 -3.07 -5.71 5.16
CA ALA A 49 -3.98 -4.57 5.22
C ALA A 49 -5.28 -4.92 5.97
N LYS A 50 -5.83 -6.12 5.76
CA LYS A 50 -7.00 -6.65 6.48
C LYS A 50 -6.72 -6.84 7.96
N SER A 51 -5.53 -7.32 8.33
CA SER A 51 -5.14 -7.53 9.74
C SER A 51 -5.12 -6.23 10.57
N LEU A 52 -4.91 -5.09 9.92
CA LEU A 52 -4.88 -3.78 10.57
C LEU A 52 -6.27 -3.21 10.85
N ASN A 53 -7.34 -3.81 10.31
CA ASN A 53 -8.71 -3.30 10.39
C ASN A 53 -8.83 -1.83 9.96
N TYR A 54 -8.06 -1.46 8.92
CA TYR A 54 -8.03 -0.12 8.33
C TYR A 54 -8.79 -0.13 7.00
N LYS A 55 -9.17 1.06 6.53
CA LYS A 55 -9.74 1.17 5.18
C LYS A 55 -8.63 0.85 4.16
N ILE A 56 -8.90 -0.13 3.30
CA ILE A 56 -7.98 -0.55 2.25
C ILE A 56 -8.30 0.23 0.98
N ASP A 57 -7.32 0.96 0.46
CA ASP A 57 -7.36 1.63 -0.83
C ASP A 57 -6.37 0.92 -1.78
N TYR A 58 -6.70 0.91 -3.07
CA TYR A 58 -5.83 0.35 -4.11
C TYR A 58 -5.31 1.48 -4.98
N CYS A 59 -4.01 1.47 -5.28
CA CYS A 59 -3.44 2.46 -6.18
C CYS A 59 -4.08 2.34 -7.57
N GLN A 60 -4.79 3.39 -7.99
CA GLN A 60 -5.47 3.41 -9.29
C GLN A 60 -4.50 3.30 -10.46
N LYS A 61 -3.27 3.81 -10.34
CA LYS A 61 -2.24 3.60 -11.38
C LYS A 61 -1.74 2.17 -11.44
N CYS A 62 -1.62 1.48 -10.31
CA CYS A 62 -1.26 0.06 -10.30
C CYS A 62 -2.40 -0.83 -10.81
N ASN A 63 -3.65 -0.37 -10.69
CA ASN A 63 -4.85 -1.08 -11.11
C ASN A 63 -5.36 -0.66 -12.50
N LYS A 64 -4.69 0.27 -13.19
CA LYS A 64 -4.95 0.53 -14.60
C LYS A 64 -4.39 -0.64 -15.40
N LYS A 65 -5.28 -1.49 -15.89
CA LYS A 65 -5.01 -2.45 -16.97
C LYS A 65 -4.49 -1.74 -18.20
#